data_AF-A0A930Z6R1-F1
#
_entry.id   AF-A0A930Z6R1-F1
#
_cell.length_a   1.000
_cell.length_b   1.000
_cell.length_c   1.000
_cell.angle_alpha   90.00
_cell.angle_beta   90.00
_cell.angle_gamma   90.00
#
_symmetry.space_group_name_H-M   'P 1'
#
loop_
_entity.id
_entity.type
_entity.pdbx_description
1 polymer ?
#
loop_
_entity_poly.entity_id
_entity_poly.type
_entity_poly.pdbx_seq_one_letter_code
_entity_poly.pdbx_strand_id
1 'polypeptide(L)'
;MAQDELAAKIQEENRNIHRLRFLVNLTYATIAQDYSMTLDQAWEHVRALKGTAVAMFPGKDETFDLIYLPRFSRLLAERFRAN
;
A
#
# COMPACT_ATOMS: atom_id res chain seq x y z
N MET A 1 -15.35 30.50 2.33
CA MET A 1 -16.22 29.33 2.05
C MET A 1 -15.62 28.42 0.98
N ALA A 2 -15.61 28.78 -0.31
CA ALA A 2 -15.08 27.88 -1.35
C ALA A 2 -13.55 27.61 -1.25
N GLN A 3 -12.75 28.59 -0.80
CA GLN A 3 -11.30 28.40 -0.59
C GLN A 3 -10.98 27.52 0.62
N ASP A 4 -11.78 27.61 1.69
CA ASP A 4 -11.59 26.82 2.91
C ASP A 4 -11.92 25.34 2.66
N GLU A 5 -12.93 25.08 1.84
CA GLU A 5 -13.34 23.73 1.45
C GLU A 5 -12.32 23.05 0.53
N LEU A 6 -11.71 23.80 -0.38
CA LEU A 6 -10.60 23.32 -1.22
C LEU A 6 -9.37 23.00 -0.35
N ALA A 7 -9.02 23.87 0.59
CA ALA A 7 -7.91 23.64 1.52
C ALA A 7 -8.13 22.39 2.37
N ALA A 8 -9.37 22.16 2.85
CA ALA A 8 -9.72 20.98 3.62
C ALA A 8 -9.57 19.68 2.81
N LYS A 9 -10.01 19.68 1.53
CA LYS A 9 -9.85 18.54 0.62
C LYS A 9 -8.38 18.23 0.34
N ILE A 10 -7.56 19.25 0.08
CA ILE A 10 -6.11 19.10 -0.13
C ILE A 10 -5.43 18.53 1.13
N GLN A 11 -5.81 19.01 2.32
CA GLN A 11 -5.28 18.45 3.56
C GLN A 11 -5.69 17.00 3.75
N GLU A 12 -6.92 16.62 3.41
CA GLU A 12 -7.39 15.24 3.48
C GLU A 12 -6.62 14.32 2.54
N GLU A 13 -6.45 14.72 1.27
CA GLU A 13 -5.63 13.98 0.31
C GLU A 13 -4.20 13.82 0.81
N ASN A 14 -3.58 14.89 1.33
CA ASN A 14 -2.25 14.81 1.91
C ASN A 14 -2.19 13.85 3.09
N ARG A 15 -3.17 13.85 4.00
CA ARG A 15 -3.24 12.87 5.11
C ARG A 15 -3.33 11.44 4.58
N ASN A 16 -4.15 11.20 3.56
CA ASN A 16 -4.29 9.88 2.95
C ASN A 16 -2.98 9.42 2.29
N ILE A 17 -2.24 10.33 1.64
CA ILE A 17 -0.94 10.01 1.02
C ILE A 17 0.07 9.61 2.09
N HIS A 18 0.18 10.38 3.17
CA HIS A 18 1.09 10.06 4.27
C HIS A 18 0.74 8.73 4.93
N ARG A 19 -0.56 8.49 5.16
CA ARG A 19 -1.07 7.25 5.74
C ARG A 19 -0.79 6.05 4.82
N LEU A 20 -1.02 6.17 3.52
CA LEU A 20 -0.73 5.10 2.57
C LEU A 20 0.76 4.78 2.53
N ARG A 21 1.64 5.80 2.49
CA ARG A 21 3.10 5.60 2.54
C ARG A 21 3.53 4.87 3.81
N PHE A 22 2.96 5.24 4.95
CA PHE A 22 3.22 4.54 6.21
C PHE A 22 2.78 3.07 6.15
N LEU A 23 1.55 2.80 5.70
CA LEU A 23 1.03 1.44 5.58
C LEU A 23 1.85 0.57 4.62
N VAL A 24 2.26 1.12 3.48
CA VAL A 24 3.14 0.42 2.53
C VAL A 24 4.45 0.02 3.19
N ASN A 25 5.12 0.96 3.88
CA ASN A 25 6.38 0.70 4.54
C ASN A 25 6.23 -0.32 5.68
N LEU A 26 5.14 -0.22 6.45
CA LEU A 26 4.82 -1.17 7.51
C LEU A 26 4.62 -2.57 6.96
N THR A 27 3.75 -2.73 5.95
CA THR A 27 3.50 -4.03 5.30
C THR A 27 4.78 -4.62 4.71
N TYR A 28 5.61 -3.78 4.08
CA TYR A 28 6.91 -4.21 3.57
C TYR A 28 7.81 -4.75 4.69
N ALA A 29 7.94 -4.01 5.80
CA ALA A 29 8.74 -4.43 6.94
C ALA A 29 8.21 -5.70 7.59
N THR A 30 6.89 -5.83 7.77
CA THR A 30 6.23 -7.03 8.30
C THR A 30 6.54 -8.25 7.45
N ILE A 31 6.34 -8.15 6.13
CA ILE A 31 6.65 -9.24 5.19
C ILE A 31 8.16 -9.52 5.16
N ALA A 32 9.04 -8.54 5.32
CA ALA A 32 10.47 -8.79 5.32
C ALA A 32 10.97 -9.48 6.61
N GLN A 33 10.39 -9.15 7.76
CA GLN A 33 10.91 -9.56 9.07
C GLN A 33 10.28 -10.84 9.65
N ASP A 34 9.03 -11.15 9.33
CA ASP A 34 8.36 -12.32 9.91
C ASP A 34 8.75 -13.61 9.19
N TYR A 35 9.79 -14.32 9.61
CA TYR A 35 10.27 -15.53 8.92
C TYR A 35 9.29 -16.73 8.92
N SER A 36 8.21 -16.69 9.72
CA SER A 36 7.22 -17.76 9.77
C SER A 36 6.11 -17.61 8.73
N MET A 37 5.96 -16.42 8.15
CA MET A 37 4.94 -16.09 7.17
C MET A 37 5.12 -16.86 5.87
N THR A 38 4.03 -17.42 5.33
CA THR A 38 3.97 -18.10 4.02
C THR A 38 3.78 -17.11 2.86
N LEU A 39 4.02 -17.57 1.63
CA LEU A 39 3.81 -16.75 0.42
C LEU A 39 2.36 -16.28 0.29
N ASP A 40 1.39 -17.14 0.58
CA ASP A 40 -0.03 -16.81 0.48
C ASP A 40 -0.45 -15.75 1.50
N GLN A 41 0.06 -15.85 2.74
CA GLN A 41 -0.17 -14.85 3.80
C GLN A 41 0.44 -13.50 3.41
N ALA A 42 1.65 -13.53 2.85
CA ALA A 42 2.30 -12.31 2.39
C ALA A 42 1.52 -11.63 1.25
N TRP A 43 0.96 -12.40 0.31
CA TRP A 43 0.04 -11.88 -0.70
C TRP A 43 -1.27 -11.36 -0.12
N GLU A 44 -1.80 -11.99 0.93
CA GLU A 44 -3.00 -11.51 1.63
C GLU A 44 -2.76 -10.12 2.24
N HIS A 45 -1.60 -9.89 2.85
CA HIS A 45 -1.21 -8.55 3.33
C HIS A 45 -1.15 -7.51 2.21
N VAL A 46 -0.59 -7.87 1.05
CA VAL A 46 -0.55 -6.98 -0.13
C VAL A 46 -1.96 -6.68 -0.65
N ARG A 47 -2.84 -7.69 -0.71
CA ARG A 47 -4.25 -7.52 -1.12
C ARG A 47 -5.02 -6.63 -0.15
N ALA A 48 -4.84 -6.81 1.17
CA ALA A 48 -5.47 -5.98 2.19
C ALA A 48 -5.00 -4.52 2.12
N LEU A 49 -3.70 -4.31 1.88
CA LEU A 49 -3.14 -2.98 1.64
C LEU A 49 -3.74 -2.31 0.40
N LYS A 50 -3.88 -3.06 -0.70
CA LYS A 50 -4.53 -2.57 -1.93
C LYS A 50 -5.98 -2.15 -1.66
N GLY A 51 -6.76 -2.98 -0.96
CA GLY A 51 -8.14 -2.63 -0.58
C GLY A 51 -8.22 -1.34 0.24
N THR A 52 -7.26 -1.16 1.16
CA THR A 52 -7.14 0.08 1.96
C THR A 52 -6.79 1.29 1.09
N ALA A 53 -5.88 1.13 0.13
CA ALA A 53 -5.49 2.19 -0.80
C ALA A 53 -6.67 2.64 -1.68
N VAL A 54 -7.45 1.69 -2.20
CA VAL A 54 -8.65 1.96 -3.00
C VAL A 54 -9.72 2.68 -2.18
N ALA A 55 -9.91 2.30 -0.91
CA ALA A 55 -10.84 3.01 -0.02
C ALA A 55 -10.39 4.45 0.28
N MET A 56 -9.08 4.71 0.40
CA MET A 56 -8.52 6.06 0.59
C MET A 56 -8.52 6.92 -0.67
N PHE A 57 -8.45 6.27 -1.84
CA PHE A 57 -8.36 6.90 -3.15
C PHE A 57 -9.25 6.17 -4.17
N PRO A 58 -10.57 6.39 -4.15
CA PRO A 58 -11.48 5.72 -5.08
C PRO A 58 -11.09 5.97 -6.53
N GLY A 59 -11.02 4.90 -7.34
CA GLY A 59 -10.69 4.95 -8.76
C GLY A 59 -9.20 5.15 -9.08
N LYS A 60 -8.29 4.92 -8.12
CA LYS A 60 -6.82 5.00 -8.32
C LYS A 60 -6.13 3.66 -8.09
N ASP A 61 -6.85 2.58 -8.37
CA ASP A 61 -6.43 1.19 -8.15
C ASP A 61 -5.21 0.84 -9.02
N GLU A 62 -5.25 1.21 -10.29
CA GLU A 62 -4.15 1.00 -11.25
C GLU A 62 -2.86 1.72 -10.82
N THR A 63 -2.97 2.90 -10.19
CA THR A 63 -1.82 3.64 -9.68
C THR A 63 -1.11 2.90 -8.55
N PHE A 64 -1.88 2.25 -7.66
CA PHE A 64 -1.30 1.40 -6.63
C PHE A 64 -0.54 0.23 -7.28
N ASP A 65 -1.16 -0.41 -8.26
CA ASP A 65 -0.57 -1.55 -8.96
C ASP A 65 0.73 -1.16 -9.68
N LEU A 66 0.75 0.00 -10.34
CA LEU A 66 1.92 0.49 -11.07
C LEU A 66 3.10 0.82 -10.13
N ILE A 67 2.83 1.41 -8.97
CA ILE A 67 3.88 1.95 -8.09
C ILE A 67 4.36 0.93 -7.05
N TYR A 68 3.43 0.19 -6.44
CA TYR A 68 3.71 -0.61 -5.25
C TYR A 68 3.79 -2.10 -5.53
N LEU A 69 2.98 -2.63 -6.47
CA LEU A 69 2.97 -4.06 -6.77
C LEU A 69 4.35 -4.59 -7.21
N PRO A 70 5.14 -3.90 -8.06
CA PRO A 70 6.47 -4.37 -8.45
C PRO A 70 7.43 -4.48 -7.26
N ARG A 71 7.31 -3.58 -6.29
CA ARG A 71 8.15 -3.59 -5.08
C ARG A 71 7.82 -4.78 -4.18
N PHE A 72 6.53 -5.05 -3.96
CA PHE A 72 6.11 -6.23 -3.21
C PHE A 72 6.43 -7.52 -3.95
N SER A 73 6.20 -7.58 -5.25
CA SER A 73 6.56 -8.75 -6.07
C SER A 73 8.04 -9.09 -5.96
N ARG A 74 8.94 -8.09 -6.03
CA ARG A 74 10.38 -8.31 -5.82
C ARG A 74 10.69 -8.84 -4.41
N LEU A 75 10.13 -8.22 -3.36
CA LEU A 75 10.30 -8.69 -1.99
C LEU A 75 9.85 -10.15 -1.82
N LEU A 76 8.70 -10.50 -2.38
CA LEU A 76 8.14 -11.85 -2.30
C LEU A 76 8.99 -12.86 -3.07
N ALA A 77 9.45 -12.52 -4.29
CA ALA A 77 10.32 -13.38 -5.08
C ALA A 77 11.65 -13.65 -4.35
N GLU A 78 12.29 -12.61 -3.82
CA GLU A 78 13.55 -12.72 -3.09
C GLU A 78 13.41 -13.57 -1.81
N ARG A 79 12.34 -13.34 -1.05
CA ARG A 79 12.14 -13.99 0.25
C ARG A 79 11.66 -15.44 0.14
N PHE A 80 10.75 -15.72 -0.79
CA PHE A 80 10.14 -17.04 -0.94
C PHE A 80 10.77 -17.88 -2.04
N ARG A 81 11.82 -17.37 -2.72
CA ARG A 81 12.46 -18.00 -3.88
C ARG A 81 11.45 -18.37 -4.98
N ALA A 82 10.40 -17.58 -5.11
CA ALA A 82 9.44 -17.68 -6.19
C ALA A 82 10.02 -16.98 -7.42
N ASN A 83 11.02 -17.62 -8.04
CA ASN A 83 11.53 -17.27 -9.37
C ASN A 83 11.01 -18.28 -10.38
#